data_AF-A0A849S966-F1
#
_entry.id   AF-A0A849S966-F1
#
_cell.length_a   1.000
_cell.length_b   1.000
_cell.length_c   1.000
_cell.angle_alpha   90.00
_cell.angle_beta   90.00
_cell.angle_gamma   90.00
#
_symmetry.space_group_name_H-M   'P 1'
#
loop_
_entity.id
_entity.type
_entity.pdbx_description
1 polymer ?
#
loop_
_entity_poly.entity_id
_entity_poly.type
_entity_poly.pdbx_seq_one_letter_code
_entity_poly.pdbx_strand_id
1 'polypeptide(L)'
;MSAQMVDVGELSGARRLSVSFRVLLGLYAIIPVCLLLQVFDGWFWQGFLKAHLPSSPNHFLLFQILFGTPHILASTLLLATNAEYVQRYQRNLLVMTAAIAVFFGVGSLFIPYRVFYVLVAGWTVFHVLKQQHGIGRGVCRLPSWAFYYLLCISVAAGLLIYIGIFLKNSLEPSQVLLIKESAGVLCALLFVSALYIQQL
;
A
#
# COMPACT_ATOMS: atom_id res chain seq x y z
N MET A 1 -21.81 -33.74 4.96
CA MET A 1 -21.60 -32.98 6.22
C MET A 1 -22.16 -31.59 6.03
N SER A 2 -23.21 -31.28 6.78
CA SER A 2 -24.03 -30.08 6.63
C SER A 2 -23.25 -28.82 7.00
N ALA A 3 -23.29 -27.81 6.12
CA ALA A 3 -22.83 -26.47 6.43
C ALA A 3 -23.78 -25.88 7.48
N GLN A 4 -23.39 -25.96 8.75
CA GLN A 4 -24.05 -25.19 9.80
C GLN A 4 -23.81 -23.71 9.48
N MET A 5 -24.87 -23.06 9.01
CA MET A 5 -24.98 -21.61 8.99
C MET A 5 -24.75 -21.13 10.41
N VAL A 6 -23.61 -20.48 10.63
CA VAL A 6 -23.36 -19.73 11.86
C VAL A 6 -24.49 -18.73 11.99
N ASP A 7 -25.27 -18.89 13.05
CA ASP A 7 -26.42 -18.07 13.35
C ASP A 7 -25.95 -16.63 13.56
N VAL A 8 -26.36 -15.74 12.66
CA VAL A 8 -25.97 -14.32 12.64
C VAL A 8 -26.62 -13.56 13.82
N GLY A 9 -27.48 -14.23 14.62
CA GLY A 9 -28.16 -13.68 15.79
C GLY A 9 -27.29 -13.37 17.01
N GLU A 10 -26.20 -14.11 17.25
CA GLU A 10 -25.41 -13.95 18.50
C GLU A 10 -24.39 -12.80 18.48
N LEU A 11 -24.15 -12.16 17.33
CA LEU A 11 -23.29 -10.97 17.23
C LEU A 11 -24.02 -9.65 17.54
N SER A 12 -25.29 -9.69 17.97
CA SER A 12 -26.12 -8.48 18.16
C SER A 12 -25.81 -7.67 19.44
N GLY A 13 -25.02 -8.21 20.38
CA GLY A 13 -24.65 -7.52 21.63
C GLY A 13 -23.32 -6.74 21.57
N ALA A 14 -22.45 -7.02 20.60
CA ALA A 14 -21.22 -6.26 20.42
C ALA A 14 -21.55 -4.97 19.65
N ARG A 15 -21.41 -3.82 20.32
CA ARG A 15 -21.43 -2.49 19.66
C ARG A 15 -20.58 -2.58 18.39
N ARG A 16 -21.22 -2.64 17.22
CA ARG A 16 -20.51 -2.56 15.94
C ARG A 16 -19.90 -1.18 15.89
N LEU A 17 -18.62 -1.07 16.26
CA LEU A 17 -17.82 0.11 16.08
C LEU A 17 -17.62 0.28 14.57
N SER A 18 -18.57 0.97 13.92
CA SER A 18 -18.43 1.36 12.53
C SER A 18 -17.54 2.59 12.47
N VAL A 19 -16.37 2.46 11.85
CA VAL A 19 -15.52 3.62 11.57
C VAL A 19 -16.14 4.37 10.40
N SER A 20 -16.39 5.66 10.57
CA SER A 20 -16.97 6.47 9.49
C SER A 20 -16.00 6.56 8.31
N PHE A 21 -16.53 6.47 7.09
CA PHE A 21 -15.72 6.63 5.88
C PHE A 21 -15.02 8.00 5.81
N ARG A 22 -15.62 9.04 6.40
CA ARG A 22 -15.02 10.38 6.49
C ARG A 22 -13.72 10.37 7.30
N VAL A 23 -13.65 9.60 8.39
CA VAL A 23 -12.42 9.46 9.18
C VAL A 23 -11.37 8.70 8.39
N LEU A 24 -11.73 7.62 7.68
CA LEU A 24 -10.79 6.92 6.79
C LEU A 24 -10.24 7.84 5.71
N LEU A 25 -11.10 8.62 5.05
CA LEU A 25 -10.70 9.59 4.03
C LEU A 25 -9.83 10.71 4.61
N GLY A 26 -10.11 11.14 5.85
CA GLY A 26 -9.31 12.12 6.58
C GLY A 26 -7.85 11.68 6.78
N LEU A 27 -7.60 10.38 6.98
CA LEU A 27 -6.22 9.86 7.04
C LEU A 27 -5.46 10.06 5.72
N TYR A 28 -6.16 10.04 4.57
CA TYR A 28 -5.56 10.31 3.26
C TYR A 28 -5.31 11.79 2.99
N ALA A 29 -5.80 12.71 3.84
CA ALA A 29 -5.53 14.14 3.70
C ALA A 29 -4.03 14.48 3.84
N ILE A 30 -3.23 13.58 4.40
CA ILE A 30 -1.77 13.72 4.41
C ILE A 30 -1.18 13.85 2.99
N ILE A 31 -1.78 13.19 1.98
CA ILE A 31 -1.31 13.24 0.59
C ILE A 31 -1.44 14.65 0.01
N PRO A 32 -2.64 15.29 -0.06
CA PRO A 32 -2.75 16.64 -0.58
C PRO A 32 -1.97 17.66 0.25
N VAL A 33 -1.86 17.48 1.57
CA VAL A 33 -1.01 18.34 2.41
C VAL A 33 0.46 18.26 1.98
N CYS A 34 1.00 17.06 1.79
CA CYS A 34 2.37 16.87 1.32
C CYS A 34 2.59 17.48 -0.08
N LEU A 35 1.63 17.32 -1.00
CA LEU A 35 1.71 17.93 -2.33
C LEU A 35 1.71 19.46 -2.27
N LEU A 36 0.85 20.05 -1.45
CA LEU A 36 0.83 21.49 -1.22
C LEU A 36 2.17 21.96 -0.64
N LEU A 37 2.68 21.30 0.40
CA LEU A 37 3.99 21.64 0.98
C LEU A 37 5.12 21.56 -0.04
N GLN A 38 5.11 20.57 -0.94
CA GLN A 38 6.10 20.45 -2.00
C GLN A 38 6.01 21.61 -3.01
N VAL A 39 4.80 22.02 -3.40
CA VAL A 39 4.58 23.18 -4.29
C VAL A 39 5.01 24.47 -3.61
N PHE A 40 4.63 24.67 -2.34
CA PHE A 40 5.03 25.82 -1.54
C PHE A 40 6.54 25.90 -1.36
N ASP A 41 7.19 24.78 -1.10
CA ASP A 41 8.65 24.73 -0.99
C ASP A 41 9.35 25.14 -2.28
N GLY A 42 8.82 24.69 -3.42
CA GLY A 42 9.37 25.05 -4.73
C GLY A 42 9.19 26.52 -5.10
N TRP A 43 8.02 27.12 -4.80
CA TRP A 43 7.68 28.48 -5.23
C TRP A 43 8.05 29.58 -4.23
N PHE A 44 7.89 29.32 -2.93
CA PHE A 44 8.07 30.34 -1.90
C PHE A 44 9.35 30.15 -1.09
N TRP A 45 9.67 28.90 -0.72
CA TRP A 45 10.82 28.63 0.14
C TRP A 45 12.11 28.22 -0.60
N GLN A 46 12.09 28.25 -1.94
CA GLN A 46 13.26 27.97 -2.79
C GLN A 46 13.96 26.63 -2.45
N GLY A 47 13.19 25.61 -2.05
CA GLY A 47 13.70 24.30 -1.68
C GLY A 47 14.23 24.17 -0.25
N PHE A 48 13.98 25.14 0.64
CA PHE A 48 14.38 25.10 2.05
C PHE A 48 13.92 23.83 2.75
N LEU A 49 12.65 23.44 2.58
CA LEU A 49 12.08 22.24 3.21
C LEU A 49 12.80 21.00 2.69
N LYS A 50 12.96 20.86 1.38
CA LYS A 50 13.70 19.75 0.77
C LYS A 50 15.15 19.68 1.28
N ALA A 51 15.81 20.81 1.51
CA ALA A 51 17.19 20.86 2.02
C ALA A 51 17.32 20.44 3.49
N HIS A 52 16.26 20.63 4.29
CA HIS A 52 16.24 20.30 5.73
C HIS A 52 15.58 18.95 6.03
N LEU A 53 14.86 18.36 5.08
CA LEU A 53 14.32 17.01 5.22
C LEU A 53 15.44 15.97 5.10
N PRO A 54 15.40 14.89 5.91
CA PRO A 54 16.38 13.83 5.81
C PRO A 54 16.28 13.12 4.46
N SER A 55 17.42 12.63 3.99
CA SER A 55 17.54 11.93 2.72
C SER A 55 16.83 10.56 2.69
N SER A 56 16.43 10.04 3.86
CA SER A 56 15.61 8.84 3.97
C SER A 56 14.56 8.93 5.09
N PRO A 57 13.33 8.42 4.88
CA PRO A 57 12.28 8.40 5.89
C PRO A 57 12.57 7.42 7.05
N ASN A 58 13.47 6.46 6.84
CA ASN A 58 13.86 5.46 7.85
C ASN A 58 14.53 6.06 9.09
N HIS A 59 14.99 7.32 9.02
CA HIS A 59 15.54 8.03 10.17
C HIS A 59 14.48 8.44 11.20
N PHE A 60 13.20 8.44 10.83
CA PHE A 60 12.11 8.74 11.74
C PHE A 60 11.43 7.46 12.23
N LEU A 61 11.78 7.01 13.44
CA LEU A 61 11.16 5.85 14.08
C LEU A 61 9.62 5.95 14.11
N LEU A 62 9.09 7.14 14.41
CA LEU A 62 7.65 7.38 14.43
C LEU A 62 7.02 7.19 13.04
N PHE A 63 7.71 7.60 11.98
CA PHE A 63 7.23 7.38 10.61
C PHE A 63 7.18 5.88 10.29
N GLN A 64 8.20 5.12 10.69
CA GLN A 64 8.22 3.67 10.50
C GLN A 64 7.07 2.98 11.25
N ILE A 65 6.79 3.38 12.48
CA ILE A 65 5.71 2.82 13.31
C ILE A 65 4.33 3.15 12.73
N LEU A 66 4.10 4.41 12.36
CA LEU A 66 2.78 4.89 11.92
C LEU A 66 2.45 4.51 10.47
N PHE A 67 3.45 4.57 9.58
CA PHE A 67 3.23 4.41 8.14
C PHE A 67 3.93 3.19 7.54
N GLY A 68 5.06 2.77 8.12
CA GLY A 68 5.84 1.63 7.63
C GLY A 68 5.26 0.27 8.05
N THR A 69 4.96 0.11 9.33
CA THR A 69 4.57 -1.18 9.92
C THR A 69 3.23 -1.20 10.69
N PRO A 70 2.23 -0.33 10.42
CA PRO A 70 1.00 -0.30 11.22
C PRO A 70 0.24 -1.64 11.16
N HIS A 71 0.28 -2.34 10.03
CA HIS A 71 -0.33 -3.66 9.85
C HIS A 71 0.45 -4.78 10.56
N ILE A 72 1.77 -4.65 10.70
CA ILE A 72 2.59 -5.59 11.47
C ILE A 72 2.26 -5.42 12.95
N LEU A 73 2.22 -4.19 13.46
CA LEU A 73 1.88 -3.94 14.87
C LEU A 73 0.47 -4.43 15.21
N ALA A 74 -0.52 -4.13 14.36
CA ALA A 74 -1.89 -4.59 14.57
C ALA A 74 -1.99 -6.12 14.55
N SER A 75 -1.33 -6.80 13.61
CA SER A 75 -1.36 -8.26 13.54
C SER A 75 -0.59 -8.91 14.70
N THR A 76 0.57 -8.38 15.09
CA THR A 76 1.33 -8.84 16.26
C THR A 76 0.53 -8.67 17.55
N LEU A 77 -0.13 -7.52 17.73
CA LEU A 77 -0.99 -7.29 18.90
C LEU A 77 -2.12 -8.32 18.93
N LEU A 78 -2.81 -8.51 17.80
CA LEU A 78 -3.91 -9.47 17.69
C LEU A 78 -3.46 -10.92 17.97
N LEU A 79 -2.29 -11.32 17.47
CA LEU A 79 -1.71 -12.64 17.74
C LEU A 79 -1.28 -12.79 19.21
N ALA A 80 -0.76 -11.72 19.83
CA ALA A 80 -0.30 -11.75 21.22
C ALA A 80 -1.45 -11.70 22.23
N THR A 81 -2.53 -10.98 21.94
CA THR A 81 -3.62 -10.74 22.90
C THR A 81 -4.80 -11.67 22.72
N ASN A 82 -4.92 -12.38 21.59
CA ASN A 82 -6.08 -13.22 21.29
C ASN A 82 -5.70 -14.70 21.10
N ALA A 83 -5.72 -15.44 22.21
CA ALA A 83 -5.37 -16.87 22.23
C ALA A 83 -6.32 -17.73 21.39
N GLU A 84 -7.62 -17.38 21.34
CA GLU A 84 -8.61 -18.10 20.54
C GLU A 84 -8.32 -17.98 19.04
N TYR A 85 -7.93 -16.78 18.59
CA TYR A 85 -7.52 -16.54 17.21
C TYR A 85 -6.30 -17.39 16.84
N VAL A 86 -5.28 -17.43 17.70
CA VAL A 86 -4.08 -18.24 17.47
C VAL A 86 -4.42 -19.73 17.42
N GLN A 87 -5.17 -20.25 18.38
CA GLN A 87 -5.55 -21.67 18.40
C GLN A 87 -6.35 -22.06 17.15
N ARG A 88 -7.21 -21.16 16.66
CA ARG A 88 -8.02 -21.40 15.45
C ARG A 88 -7.19 -21.41 14.17
N TYR A 89 -6.21 -20.52 14.04
CA TYR A 89 -5.46 -20.30 12.79
C TYR A 89 -4.00 -20.81 12.82
N GLN A 90 -3.53 -21.40 13.92
CA GLN A 90 -2.13 -21.84 14.13
C GLN A 90 -1.54 -22.62 12.95
N ARG A 91 -2.28 -23.58 12.38
CA ARG A 91 -1.78 -24.40 11.28
C ARG A 91 -1.56 -23.55 10.02
N ASN A 92 -2.50 -22.67 9.71
CA ASN A 92 -2.40 -21.78 8.55
C ASN A 92 -1.27 -20.76 8.75
N LEU A 93 -1.13 -20.22 9.97
CA LEU A 93 -0.05 -19.31 10.34
C LEU A 93 1.33 -19.98 10.20
N LEU A 94 1.49 -21.20 10.70
CA LEU A 94 2.73 -21.97 10.57
C LEU A 94 3.06 -22.27 9.11
N VAL A 95 2.08 -22.74 8.33
CA VAL A 95 2.28 -23.07 6.91
C VAL A 95 2.63 -21.82 6.11
N MET A 96 1.93 -20.69 6.30
CA MET A 96 2.28 -19.43 5.63
C MET A 96 3.64 -18.92 6.05
N THR A 97 3.96 -18.96 7.34
CA THR A 97 5.26 -18.49 7.86
C THR A 97 6.39 -19.33 7.28
N ALA A 98 6.22 -20.66 7.25
CA ALA A 98 7.19 -21.56 6.63
C ALA A 98 7.32 -21.30 5.11
N ALA A 99 6.21 -21.11 4.40
CA ALA A 99 6.23 -20.80 2.97
C ALA A 99 6.95 -19.48 2.67
N ILE A 100 6.70 -18.43 3.47
CA ILE A 100 7.39 -17.14 3.36
C ILE A 100 8.89 -17.33 3.67
N ALA A 101 9.23 -18.02 4.76
CA ALA A 101 10.62 -18.26 5.13
C ALA A 101 11.39 -19.04 4.04
N VAL A 102 10.76 -20.03 3.42
CA VAL A 102 11.33 -20.78 2.29
C VAL A 102 11.45 -19.89 1.06
N PHE A 103 10.40 -19.16 0.68
CA PHE A 103 10.43 -18.27 -0.48
C PHE A 103 11.53 -17.21 -0.37
N PHE A 104 11.66 -16.55 0.78
CA PHE A 104 12.70 -15.55 0.99
C PHE A 104 14.08 -16.17 1.23
N GLY A 105 14.18 -17.18 2.08
CA GLY A 105 15.44 -17.84 2.39
C GLY A 105 16.05 -18.53 1.18
N VAL A 106 15.32 -19.48 0.59
CA VAL A 106 15.77 -20.24 -0.58
C VAL A 106 15.77 -19.36 -1.84
N GLY A 107 14.72 -18.57 -2.07
CA GLY A 107 14.63 -17.72 -3.26
C GLY A 107 15.79 -16.72 -3.35
N SER A 108 16.25 -16.17 -2.22
CA SER A 108 17.40 -15.26 -2.19
C SER A 108 18.72 -15.90 -2.62
N LEU A 109 18.86 -17.22 -2.55
CA LEU A 109 20.07 -17.94 -2.97
C LEU A 109 20.15 -18.16 -4.49
N PHE A 110 19.00 -18.21 -5.17
CA PHE A 110 18.92 -18.59 -6.59
C PHE A 110 18.44 -17.45 -7.49
N ILE A 111 17.75 -16.45 -6.95
CA ILE A 111 17.18 -15.35 -7.73
C ILE A 111 18.07 -14.11 -7.56
N PRO A 112 18.52 -13.47 -8.66
CA PRO A 112 19.29 -12.24 -8.59
C PRO A 112 18.55 -11.17 -7.78
N TYR A 113 19.28 -10.48 -6.89
CA TYR A 113 18.71 -9.50 -5.94
C TYR A 113 17.74 -8.52 -6.60
N ARG A 114 18.09 -7.93 -7.75
CA ARG A 114 17.24 -6.96 -8.45
C ARG A 114 15.92 -7.56 -8.92
N VAL A 115 15.96 -8.78 -9.46
CA VAL A 115 14.77 -9.49 -9.93
C VAL A 115 13.90 -9.84 -8.73
N PHE A 116 14.49 -10.40 -7.68
CA PHE A 116 13.79 -10.76 -6.46
C PHE A 116 13.13 -9.54 -5.80
N TYR A 117 13.86 -8.42 -5.74
CA TYR A 117 13.36 -7.16 -5.22
C TYR A 117 12.17 -6.63 -6.03
N VAL A 118 12.26 -6.58 -7.36
CA VAL A 118 11.18 -6.08 -8.22
C VAL A 118 9.94 -6.98 -8.11
N LEU A 119 10.11 -8.30 -8.00
CA LEU A 119 9.00 -9.24 -7.80
C LEU A 119 8.27 -8.97 -6.46
N VAL A 120 9.04 -8.88 -5.37
CA VAL A 120 8.47 -8.62 -4.03
C VAL A 120 7.84 -7.23 -3.98
N ALA A 121 8.53 -6.20 -4.48
CA ALA A 121 8.01 -4.84 -4.57
C ALA A 121 6.72 -4.77 -5.40
N GLY A 122 6.69 -5.44 -6.55
CA GLY A 122 5.51 -5.53 -7.40
C GLY A 122 4.33 -6.17 -6.69
N TRP A 123 4.56 -7.28 -5.98
CA TRP A 123 3.54 -7.91 -5.16
C TRP A 123 3.04 -6.98 -4.05
N THR A 124 3.94 -6.34 -3.30
CA THR A 124 3.58 -5.40 -2.23
C THR A 124 2.74 -4.24 -2.76
N VAL A 125 3.18 -3.59 -3.83
CA VAL A 125 2.45 -2.47 -4.46
C VAL A 125 1.09 -2.93 -4.96
N PHE A 126 1.03 -4.07 -5.66
CA PHE A 126 -0.22 -4.66 -6.13
C PHE A 126 -1.20 -4.92 -4.98
N HIS A 127 -0.75 -5.55 -3.90
CA HIS A 127 -1.60 -5.88 -2.76
C HIS A 127 -2.18 -4.63 -2.08
N VAL A 128 -1.33 -3.64 -1.80
CA VAL A 128 -1.75 -2.40 -1.13
C VAL A 128 -2.74 -1.63 -2.01
N LEU A 129 -2.42 -1.45 -3.29
CA LEU A 129 -3.29 -0.70 -4.20
C LEU A 129 -4.59 -1.45 -4.47
N LYS A 130 -4.56 -2.77 -4.62
CA LYS A 130 -5.79 -3.58 -4.76
C LYS A 130 -6.70 -3.43 -3.55
N GLN A 131 -6.15 -3.35 -2.34
CA GLN A 131 -6.92 -3.11 -1.13
C GLN A 131 -7.55 -1.71 -1.12
N GLN A 132 -6.77 -0.67 -1.44
CA GLN A 132 -7.25 0.72 -1.49
C GLN A 132 -8.32 0.92 -2.57
N HIS A 133 -8.07 0.44 -3.79
CA HIS A 133 -9.04 0.49 -4.89
C HIS A 133 -10.27 -0.39 -4.61
N GLY A 134 -10.13 -1.50 -3.88
CA GLY A 134 -11.24 -2.36 -3.48
C GLY A 134 -12.24 -1.62 -2.57
N ILE A 135 -11.73 -0.84 -1.61
CA ILE A 135 -12.57 0.05 -0.78
C ILE A 135 -13.24 1.10 -1.67
N GLY A 136 -12.49 1.75 -2.56
CA GLY A 136 -13.02 2.74 -3.50
C GLY A 136 -14.12 2.18 -4.40
N ARG A 137 -13.96 0.97 -4.93
CA ARG A 137 -15.00 0.27 -5.71
C ARG A 137 -16.28 0.07 -4.91
N GLY A 138 -16.18 -0.35 -3.65
CA GLY A 138 -17.35 -0.56 -2.79
C GLY A 138 -18.11 0.73 -2.51
N VAL A 139 -17.38 1.83 -2.29
CA VAL A 139 -17.96 3.15 -1.97
C VAL A 139 -18.56 3.81 -3.20
N CYS A 140 -17.82 3.87 -4.31
CA CYS A 140 -18.24 4.52 -5.55
C CYS A 140 -19.07 3.61 -6.47
N ARG A 141 -19.31 2.36 -6.08
CA ARG A 141 -20.03 1.34 -6.87
C ARG A 141 -19.51 1.19 -8.31
N LEU A 142 -18.19 1.25 -8.47
CA LEU A 142 -17.55 1.24 -9.80
C LEU A 142 -17.84 -0.07 -10.56
N PRO A 143 -18.08 0.00 -11.88
CA PRO A 143 -18.20 -1.19 -12.72
C PRO A 143 -16.85 -1.93 -12.77
N SER A 144 -16.90 -3.25 -12.99
CA SER A 144 -15.72 -4.12 -12.93
C SER A 144 -14.58 -3.66 -13.85
N TRP A 145 -14.90 -3.24 -15.08
CA TRP A 145 -13.88 -2.80 -16.05
C TRP A 145 -13.14 -1.56 -15.56
N ALA A 146 -13.86 -0.56 -15.02
CA ALA A 146 -13.29 0.69 -14.54
C ALA A 146 -12.38 0.44 -13.34
N PHE A 147 -12.80 -0.46 -12.44
CA PHE A 147 -11.98 -0.90 -11.31
C PHE A 147 -10.65 -1.51 -11.77
N TYR A 148 -10.66 -2.47 -12.69
CA TYR A 148 -9.43 -3.13 -13.15
C TYR A 148 -8.53 -2.19 -13.97
N TYR A 149 -9.12 -1.29 -14.75
CA TYR A 149 -8.39 -0.28 -15.50
C TYR A 149 -7.64 0.67 -14.56
N LEU A 150 -8.33 1.28 -13.60
CA LEU A 150 -7.72 2.17 -12.61
C LEU A 150 -6.68 1.43 -11.77
N LEU A 151 -6.97 0.19 -11.35
CA LEU A 151 -6.01 -0.62 -10.61
C LEU A 151 -4.73 -0.89 -11.40
N CYS A 152 -4.84 -1.23 -12.69
CA CYS A 152 -3.69 -1.53 -13.53
C CYS A 152 -2.76 -0.32 -13.67
N ILE A 153 -3.33 0.85 -13.97
CA ILE A 153 -2.57 2.10 -14.11
C ILE A 153 -1.93 2.49 -12.76
N SER A 154 -2.68 2.40 -11.67
CA SER A 154 -2.15 2.67 -10.33
C SER A 154 -0.99 1.74 -9.97
N VAL A 155 -1.09 0.45 -10.27
CA VAL A 155 -0.03 -0.53 -9.97
C VAL A 155 1.21 -0.26 -10.81
N ALA A 156 1.05 0.06 -12.09
CA ALA A 156 2.17 0.45 -12.95
C ALA A 156 2.86 1.71 -12.44
N ALA A 157 2.09 2.77 -12.13
CA ALA A 157 2.63 4.02 -11.58
C ALA A 157 3.33 3.79 -10.23
N GLY A 158 2.66 3.07 -9.32
CA GLY A 158 3.18 2.76 -8.00
C GLY A 158 4.47 1.95 -8.05
N LEU A 159 4.56 0.98 -8.95
CA LEU A 159 5.77 0.16 -9.11
C LEU A 159 6.96 1.00 -9.61
N LEU A 160 6.74 1.87 -10.60
CA LEU A 160 7.78 2.77 -11.09
C LEU A 160 8.25 3.75 -10.01
N ILE A 161 7.31 4.35 -9.26
CA ILE A 161 7.64 5.24 -8.14
C ILE A 161 8.44 4.49 -7.08
N TYR A 162 8.00 3.29 -6.71
CA TYR A 162 8.66 2.47 -5.70
C TYR A 162 10.09 2.11 -6.11
N ILE A 163 10.29 1.65 -7.36
CA ILE A 163 11.62 1.37 -7.91
C ILE A 163 12.47 2.65 -7.94
N GLY A 164 11.91 3.76 -8.40
CA GLY A 164 12.62 5.05 -8.49
C GLY A 164 13.08 5.58 -7.12
N ILE A 165 12.32 5.34 -6.05
CA ILE A 165 12.69 5.75 -4.69
C ILE A 165 13.74 4.81 -4.10
N PHE A 166 13.52 3.50 -4.17
CA PHE A 166 14.31 2.53 -3.40
C PHE A 166 15.50 1.94 -4.16
N LEU A 167 15.49 1.94 -5.49
CA LEU A 167 16.64 1.53 -6.32
C LEU A 167 17.42 2.71 -6.90
N LYS A 168 17.15 3.96 -6.49
CA LYS A 168 17.75 5.15 -7.09
C LYS A 168 19.28 5.07 -7.25
N ASN A 169 19.97 4.49 -6.27
CA ASN A 169 21.45 4.38 -6.25
C ASN A 169 21.98 3.24 -7.14
N SER A 170 21.10 2.36 -7.62
CA SER A 170 21.42 1.23 -8.50
C SER A 170 21.00 1.45 -9.95
N LEU A 171 20.41 2.61 -10.24
CA LEU A 171 19.89 3.00 -11.55
C LEU A 171 20.81 4.04 -12.19
N GLU A 172 20.94 3.96 -13.51
CA GLU A 172 21.62 4.99 -14.29
C GLU A 172 20.79 6.29 -14.32
N PRO A 173 21.42 7.48 -14.47
CA PRO A 173 20.68 8.74 -14.55
C PRO A 173 19.59 8.77 -15.63
N SER A 174 19.85 8.13 -16.78
CA SER A 174 18.88 7.95 -17.88
C SER A 174 17.66 7.13 -17.46
N GLN A 175 17.88 6.04 -16.71
CA GLN A 175 16.82 5.18 -16.20
C GLN A 175 15.98 5.90 -15.15
N VAL A 176 16.61 6.68 -14.27
CA VAL A 176 15.89 7.50 -13.28
C VAL A 176 14.99 8.53 -13.97
N LEU A 177 15.47 9.19 -15.02
CA LEU A 177 14.66 10.14 -15.80
C LEU A 177 13.47 9.44 -16.46
N LEU A 178 13.71 8.31 -17.14
CA LEU A 178 12.65 7.54 -17.80
C LEU A 178 11.58 7.06 -16.82
N ILE A 179 12.00 6.55 -15.65
CA ILE A 179 11.09 6.11 -14.58
C ILE A 179 10.25 7.29 -14.09
N LYS A 180 10.88 8.45 -13.85
CA LYS A 180 10.19 9.66 -13.38
C LYS A 180 9.15 10.15 -14.38
N GLU A 181 9.51 10.24 -15.66
CA GLU A 181 8.60 10.69 -16.72
C GLU A 181 7.45 9.71 -16.91
N SER A 182 7.75 8.41 -16.98
CA SER A 182 6.75 7.35 -17.13
C SER A 182 5.79 7.31 -15.95
N ALA A 183 6.29 7.42 -14.73
CA ALA A 183 5.46 7.52 -13.52
C ALA A 183 4.58 8.78 -13.55
N GLY A 184 5.14 9.93 -13.96
CA GLY A 184 4.40 11.18 -14.08
C GLY A 184 3.24 11.08 -15.07
N VAL A 185 3.48 10.50 -16.25
CA VAL A 185 2.45 10.27 -17.28
C VAL A 185 1.37 9.32 -16.76
N LEU A 186 1.74 8.22 -16.11
CA LEU A 186 0.77 7.27 -15.56
C LEU A 186 -0.05 7.88 -14.41
N CYS A 187 0.54 8.71 -13.55
CA CYS A 187 -0.20 9.44 -12.52
C CYS A 187 -1.17 10.47 -13.12
N ALA A 188 -0.76 11.21 -14.15
CA ALA A 188 -1.63 12.15 -14.85
C ALA A 188 -2.79 11.42 -15.54
N LEU A 189 -2.50 10.31 -16.22
CA LEU A 189 -3.50 9.45 -16.84
C LEU A 189 -4.47 8.91 -15.79
N LEU A 190 -3.97 8.38 -14.67
CA LEU A 190 -4.79 7.89 -13.58
C LEU A 190 -5.75 8.97 -13.05
N PHE A 191 -5.25 10.18 -12.84
CA PHE A 191 -6.04 11.30 -12.35
C PHE A 191 -7.16 11.67 -13.34
N VAL A 192 -6.83 11.85 -14.62
CA VAL A 192 -7.80 12.19 -15.66
C VAL A 192 -8.84 11.06 -15.82
N SER A 193 -8.40 9.81 -15.85
CA SER A 193 -9.27 8.65 -15.93
C SER A 193 -10.20 8.53 -14.73
N ALA A 194 -9.71 8.80 -13.52
CA ALA A 194 -10.53 8.77 -12.32
C ALA A 194 -11.63 9.85 -12.35
N LEU A 195 -11.30 11.06 -12.79
CA LEU A 195 -12.27 12.15 -12.96
C LEU A 195 -13.34 11.81 -14.01
N TYR A 196 -12.93 11.26 -15.15
CA TYR A 196 -13.85 10.84 -16.21
C TYR A 196 -14.78 9.72 -15.75
N ILE A 197 -14.23 8.68 -15.11
CA ILE A 197 -15.00 7.53 -14.62
C ILE A 197 -15.98 7.93 -13.53
N GLN A 198 -15.66 8.94 -12.71
CA GLN A 198 -16.58 9.45 -11.69
C GLN A 198 -17.84 10.11 -12.28
N GLN A 199 -17.80 10.53 -13.55
CA GLN A 199 -18.93 11.16 -14.25
C GLN A 199 -19.84 10.13 -14.96
N LEU A 200 -19.40 8.87 -15.08
CA LEU A 200 -20.17 7.77 -15.66
C LEU A 200 -21.16 7.18 -14.64
#